data_AF-A0A2S9FSP8-F1
#
_entry.id   AF-A0A2S9FSP8-F1
#
_cell.length_a   1.000
_cell.length_b   1.000
_cell.length_c   1.000
_cell.angle_alpha   90.00
_cell.angle_beta   90.00
_cell.angle_gamma   90.00
#
_symmetry.space_group_name_H-M   'P 1'
#
loop_
_entity.id
_entity.type
_entity.pdbx_description
1 polymer ?
#
loop_
_entity_poly.entity_id
_entity_poly.type
_entity_poly.pdbx_seq_one_letter_code
_entity_poly.pdbx_strand_id
1 'polypeptide(L)'
;YRLAWPAGTTVFEIDQPSVIEFKTRVLAAAGAAPAADRTTVGIDLREDWPTALRDAGFDPTMPTAWIAEGLLIYLPPDAQDRLLDHITALS
;
A
#
# COMPACT_ATOMS: atom_id res chain seq x y z
N TYR A 1 7.28 -10.29 -1.41
CA TYR A 1 7.38 -11.75 -1.60
C TYR A 1 8.43 -12.16 -2.62
N ARG A 2 8.37 -11.68 -3.88
CA ARG A 2 9.28 -12.17 -4.94
C ARG A 2 10.44 -11.23 -5.32
N LEU A 3 10.28 -9.93 -5.13
CA LEU A 3 11.32 -8.96 -5.49
C LEU A 3 12.42 -8.97 -4.44
N ALA A 4 13.66 -8.79 -4.90
CA ALA A 4 14.81 -8.60 -4.01
C ALA A 4 14.80 -7.15 -3.51
N TRP A 5 14.81 -6.99 -2.19
CA TRP A 5 14.82 -5.69 -1.53
C TRP A 5 16.07 -5.52 -0.68
N PRO A 6 16.68 -4.32 -0.65
CA PRO A 6 17.70 -4.00 0.33
C PRO A 6 17.17 -4.15 1.77
N ALA A 7 18.03 -4.53 2.71
CA ALA A 7 17.68 -4.61 4.12
C ALA A 7 17.20 -3.24 4.65
N GLY A 8 16.17 -3.25 5.50
CA GLY A 8 15.53 -2.03 6.01
C GLY A 8 14.52 -1.39 5.05
N THR A 9 14.25 -2.00 3.89
CA THR A 9 13.16 -1.55 3.03
C THR A 9 11.81 -1.95 3.61
N THR A 10 10.96 -0.97 3.86
CA THR A 10 9.55 -1.19 4.19
C THR A 10 8.69 -1.14 2.91
N VAL A 11 7.83 -2.13 2.72
CA VAL A 11 6.83 -2.16 1.64
C VAL A 11 5.45 -2.03 2.25
N PHE A 12 4.82 -0.88 2.04
CA PHE A 12 3.43 -0.66 2.40
C PHE A 12 2.50 -1.19 1.30
N GLU A 13 1.48 -1.93 1.69
CA GLU A 13 0.41 -2.36 0.79
C GLU A 13 -0.94 -1.83 1.31
N ILE A 14 -1.60 -0.99 0.52
CA ILE A 14 -2.88 -0.38 0.84
C ILE A 14 -3.94 -1.00 -0.07
N ASP A 15 -4.94 -1.65 0.51
CA ASP A 15 -6.05 -2.25 -0.23
C ASP A 15 -7.21 -2.54 0.72
N GLN A 16 -8.36 -2.96 0.19
CA GLN A 16 -9.50 -3.39 0.98
C GLN A 16 -9.09 -4.49 1.98
N PRO A 17 -9.58 -4.45 3.24
CA PRO A 17 -9.19 -5.40 4.29
C PRO A 17 -9.29 -6.87 3.86
N SER A 18 -10.36 -7.24 3.16
CA SER A 18 -10.61 -8.62 2.71
C SER A 18 -9.60 -9.09 1.65
N VAL A 19 -9.13 -8.20 0.77
CA VAL A 19 -8.12 -8.51 -0.25
C VAL A 19 -6.77 -8.76 0.41
N ILE A 20 -6.40 -7.90 1.37
CA ILE A 20 -5.18 -8.06 2.17
C ILE A 20 -5.20 -9.38 2.96
N GLU A 21 -6.30 -9.67 3.65
CA GLU A 21 -6.46 -10.88 4.46
C GLU A 21 -6.32 -12.13 3.58
N PHE A 22 -7.04 -12.15 2.46
CA PHE A 22 -7.00 -13.27 1.51
C PHE A 22 -5.58 -13.54 1.02
N LYS A 23 -4.88 -12.52 0.52
CA LYS A 23 -3.51 -12.67 0.00
C LYS A 23 -2.55 -13.14 1.08
N THR A 24 -2.65 -12.56 2.27
CA THR A 24 -1.78 -12.91 3.41
C THR A 24 -1.99 -14.37 3.81
N ARG A 25 -3.23 -14.82 3.94
CA ARG A 25 -3.58 -16.21 4.28
C ARG A 25 -3.09 -17.20 3.22
N VAL A 26 -3.32 -16.92 1.94
CA VAL A 26 -2.93 -17.83 0.85
C VAL A 26 -1.41 -17.97 0.77
N LEU A 27 -0.66 -16.87 0.87
CA LEU A 27 0.80 -16.91 0.83
C LEU A 27 1.39 -17.60 2.06
N ALA A 28 0.82 -17.37 3.24
CA ALA A 28 1.21 -18.07 4.46
C ALA A 28 0.97 -19.58 4.35
N ALA A 29 -0.20 -20.00 3.84
CA ALA A 29 -0.51 -21.41 3.62
C ALA A 29 0.43 -22.09 2.59
N ALA A 30 0.96 -21.32 1.64
CA ALA A 30 1.97 -21.77 0.69
C ALA A 30 3.41 -21.73 1.24
N GLY A 31 3.62 -21.31 2.49
CA GLY A 31 4.94 -21.19 3.11
C GLY A 31 5.78 -20.02 2.59
N ALA A 32 5.17 -19.04 1.91
CA ALA A 32 5.87 -17.89 1.35
C ALA A 32 6.00 -16.76 2.39
N ALA A 33 7.23 -16.41 2.73
CA ALA A 33 7.53 -15.25 3.58
C ALA A 33 7.73 -13.97 2.73
N PRO A 34 7.40 -12.77 3.26
CA PRO A 34 7.82 -11.51 2.64
C PRO A 34 9.34 -11.41 2.50
N ALA A 35 9.80 -10.70 1.46
CA ALA A 35 11.22 -10.49 1.16
C ALA A 35 11.70 -9.08 1.60
N ALA A 36 10.84 -8.34 2.30
CA ALA A 36 11.02 -7.00 2.84
C ALA A 36 10.15 -6.87 4.09
N ASP A 37 10.34 -5.80 4.86
CA ASP A 37 9.46 -5.47 5.98
C ASP A 37 8.12 -5.02 5.41
N ARG A 38 7.16 -5.94 5.35
CA ARG A 38 5.86 -5.70 4.70
C ARG A 38 4.83 -5.23 5.73
N THR A 39 4.29 -4.03 5.53
CA THR A 39 3.23 -3.45 6.36
C THR A 39 1.95 -3.33 5.53
N THR A 40 0.85 -3.87 6.02
CA THR A 40 -0.44 -3.80 5.31
C THR A 40 -1.38 -2.79 5.95
N VAL A 41 -2.02 -1.97 5.14
CA VAL A 41 -3.02 -0.99 5.54
C VAL A 41 -4.34 -1.39 4.89
N GLY A 42 -5.20 -2.06 5.66
CA GLY A 42 -6.51 -2.50 5.20
C GLY A 42 -7.49 -1.34 5.18
N ILE A 43 -7.65 -0.65 4.06
CA ILE A 43 -8.56 0.48 3.88
C ILE A 43 -8.94 0.67 2.41
N ASP A 44 -10.14 1.18 2.14
CA ASP A 44 -10.54 1.59 0.80
C ASP A 44 -9.83 2.90 0.41
N LEU A 45 -9.23 2.98 -0.79
CA LEU A 45 -8.52 4.17 -1.25
C LEU A 45 -9.40 5.41 -1.43
N ARG A 46 -10.73 5.27 -1.33
CA ARG A 46 -11.69 6.40 -1.33
C ARG A 46 -11.91 6.99 0.06
N GLU A 47 -11.45 6.31 1.12
CA GLU A 47 -11.51 6.76 2.51
C GLU A 47 -10.22 7.52 2.91
N ASP A 48 -10.06 7.80 4.21
CA ASP A 48 -8.88 8.50 4.75
C ASP A 48 -7.66 7.56 4.91
N TRP A 49 -7.24 6.98 3.79
CA TRP A 49 -6.04 6.15 3.71
C TRP A 49 -4.73 6.89 4.06
N PRO A 50 -4.56 8.21 3.85
CA PRO A 50 -3.35 8.90 4.28
C PRO A 50 -3.14 8.85 5.79
N THR A 51 -4.20 9.04 6.58
CA THR A 51 -4.11 8.91 8.04
C THR A 51 -3.79 7.47 8.43
N ALA A 52 -4.52 6.50 7.89
CA ALA A 52 -4.27 5.08 8.17
C ALA A 52 -2.85 4.63 7.80
N LEU A 53 -2.28 5.17 6.72
CA LEU A 53 -0.91 4.90 6.30
C LEU A 53 0.12 5.46 7.30
N ARG A 54 -0.08 6.70 7.77
CA ARG A 54 0.79 7.31 8.79
C ARG A 54 0.71 6.56 10.12
N ASP A 55 -0.49 6.17 10.53
CA ASP A 55 -0.71 5.37 11.74
C ASP A 55 -0.04 3.99 11.66
N ALA A 56 0.13 3.45 10.45
CA ALA A 56 0.88 2.23 10.19
C ALA A 56 2.42 2.43 10.18
N GLY A 57 2.91 3.64 10.43
CA GLY A 57 4.33 3.97 10.56
C GLY A 57 4.98 4.51 9.29
N PHE A 58 4.21 4.96 8.30
CA PHE A 58 4.76 5.65 7.13
C PHE A 58 5.30 7.04 7.51
N ASP A 59 6.54 7.32 7.08
CA ASP A 59 7.20 8.61 7.26
C ASP A 59 7.21 9.40 5.95
N PRO A 60 6.40 10.47 5.82
CA PRO A 60 6.34 11.28 4.59
C PRO A 60 7.61 12.13 4.35
N THR A 61 8.57 12.14 5.28
CA THR A 61 9.85 12.84 5.10
C THR A 61 10.90 11.99 4.37
N MET A 62 10.63 10.70 4.17
CA MET A 62 11.52 9.77 3.48
C MET A 62 11.15 9.63 1.99
N PRO A 63 12.14 9.54 1.08
CA PRO A 63 11.87 9.29 -0.34
C PRO A 63 11.04 8.02 -0.54
N THR A 64 9.90 8.17 -1.23
CA THR A 64 8.94 7.08 -1.43
C THR A 64 8.76 6.77 -2.91
N ALA A 65 8.77 5.48 -3.26
CA ALA A 65 8.39 5.01 -4.58
C ALA A 65 6.95 4.50 -4.55
N TRP A 66 6.04 5.22 -5.23
CA TRP A 66 4.62 4.87 -5.32
C TRP A 66 4.31 4.06 -6.57
N ILE A 67 3.41 3.08 -6.43
CA ILE A 67 2.82 2.36 -7.57
C ILE A 67 1.29 2.32 -7.44
N ALA A 68 0.58 2.64 -8.52
CA ALA A 68 -0.88 2.57 -8.63
C ALA A 68 -1.26 1.79 -9.90
N GLU A 69 -0.99 0.48 -9.90
CA GLU A 69 -1.17 -0.39 -11.07
C GLU A 69 -2.62 -0.86 -11.20
N GLY A 70 -3.18 -0.79 -12.42
CA GLY A 70 -4.52 -1.30 -12.72
C GLY A 70 -5.65 -0.62 -11.92
N LEU A 71 -5.40 0.55 -11.35
CA LEU A 71 -6.32 1.20 -10.41
C LEU A 71 -7.14 2.32 -11.05
N LEU A 72 -6.48 3.26 -11.74
CA LEU A 72 -7.09 4.54 -12.13
C LEU A 72 -8.34 4.38 -13.00
N ILE A 73 -8.37 3.37 -13.88
CA ILE A 73 -9.52 3.08 -14.76
C ILE A 73 -10.81 2.72 -14.01
N TYR A 74 -10.72 2.32 -12.74
CA TYR A 74 -11.85 1.94 -11.91
C TYR A 74 -12.31 3.06 -10.97
N LEU A 75 -11.57 4.17 -10.91
CA LEU A 75 -11.89 5.30 -10.05
C LEU A 75 -12.70 6.35 -10.83
N PRO A 76 -13.76 6.91 -10.21
CA PRO A 76 -14.36 8.16 -10.70
C PRO A 76 -13.30 9.27 -10.84
N PRO A 77 -13.46 10.24 -11.76
CA PRO A 77 -12.45 11.26 -12.02
C PRO A 77 -11.98 12.02 -10.77
N ASP A 78 -12.90 12.40 -9.89
CA ASP A 78 -12.60 13.10 -8.64
C ASP A 78 -11.83 12.24 -7.63
N ALA A 79 -11.96 10.92 -7.70
CA ALA A 79 -11.18 10.00 -6.88
C ALA A 79 -9.76 9.79 -7.43
N GLN A 80 -9.57 9.92 -8.75
CA GLN A 80 -8.22 9.89 -9.36
C GLN A 80 -7.43 11.13 -8.94
N ASP A 81 -8.02 12.32 -9.06
CA ASP A 81 -7.38 13.58 -8.67
C ASP A 81 -7.02 13.56 -7.18
N ARG A 82 -7.97 13.19 -6.32
CA ARG A 82 -7.72 13.07 -4.86
C ARG A 82 -6.62 12.07 -4.52
N LEU A 83 -6.53 10.95 -5.23
CA LEU A 83 -5.45 9.97 -5.03
C LEU A 83 -4.09 10.60 -5.32
N LEU A 84 -3.95 11.32 -6.44
CA LEU A 84 -2.70 11.96 -6.83
C LEU A 84 -2.34 13.13 -5.92
N ASP A 85 -3.32 13.91 -5.46
CA ASP A 85 -3.13 14.97 -4.48
C ASP A 85 -2.62 14.42 -3.14
N HIS A 86 -3.19 13.32 -2.66
CA HIS A 86 -2.73 12.66 -1.44
C HIS A 86 -1.31 12.11 -1.57
N ILE A 87 -0.97 11.47 -2.71
CA ILE A 87 0.40 10.99 -2.98
C ILE A 87 1.38 12.17 -2.97
N THR A 88 1.01 13.29 -3.59
CA THR A 88 1.83 14.51 -3.62
C THR A 88 2.03 15.09 -2.22
N ALA A 89 1.00 15.11 -1.38
CA ALA A 89 1.09 15.60 -0.01
C ALA A 89 1.88 14.68 0.94
N LEU A 90 2.18 13.45 0.52
CA LEU A 90 2.92 12.44 1.27
C LEU A 90 4.37 12.24 0.77
N SER A 91 4.84 13.07 -0.17
CA SER A 91 6.14 12.90 -0.85
C SER A 91 7.02 14.15 -0.78
#